data_AF-A0A0V0Z1H0-F1
#
_entry.id   AF-A0A0V0Z1H0-F1
#
_cell.length_a   1.000
_cell.length_b   1.000
_cell.length_c   1.000
_cell.angle_alpha   90.00
_cell.angle_beta   90.00
_cell.angle_gamma   90.00
#
_symmetry.space_group_name_H-M   'P 1'
#
loop_
_entity.id
_entity.type
_entity.pdbx_description
1 polymer ?
#
loop_
_entity_poly.entity_id
_entity_poly.type
_entity_poly.pdbx_seq_one_letter_code
_entity_poly.pdbx_strand_id
1 'polypeptide(L)'
;MTLAIVYKAPARNMGKALIAAAMGWQDTPDLTISPANVVAKPLEHVIAANDANKFIAYNNIPPDIPKVKTKSNSKGVLMMNPNAADDASWIVHTVPGFPKALRGYAFPPTEIEKGHLFICLTIKGSEIDAIAMALRIATPLIYHNDIPDAQINSRPNLKKLVNGESRLTPPLTVTRQISTAAAAGLKVTIYSK
;
A
#
# COMPACT_ATOMS: atom_id res chain seq x y z
N MET A 1 5.88 -3.37 13.19
CA MET A 1 7.07 -2.94 12.40
C MET A 1 6.78 -1.55 11.86
N THR A 2 7.53 -0.52 12.25
CA THR A 2 7.20 0.89 11.89
C THR A 2 7.46 1.23 10.41
N LEU A 3 8.53 0.68 9.84
CA LEU A 3 8.95 0.87 8.46
C LEU A 3 9.69 -0.38 7.97
N ALA A 4 9.43 -0.78 6.72
CA ALA A 4 10.37 -1.57 5.93
C ALA A 4 10.46 -1.05 4.49
N ILE A 5 11.65 -1.14 3.93
CA ILE A 5 11.90 -1.00 2.50
C ILE A 5 12.48 -2.33 2.02
N VAL A 6 11.88 -2.92 1.00
CA VAL A 6 12.27 -4.24 0.49
C VAL A 6 12.57 -4.13 -0.99
N TYR A 7 13.74 -4.60 -1.40
CA TYR A 7 14.13 -4.73 -2.79
C TYR A 7 14.27 -6.20 -3.16
N LYS A 8 13.34 -6.72 -3.96
CA LYS A 8 13.44 -8.06 -4.58
C LYS A 8 14.39 -7.95 -5.77
N ALA A 9 15.40 -8.80 -5.83
CA ALA A 9 16.31 -8.84 -6.97
C ALA A 9 15.63 -9.51 -8.19
N PRO A 10 16.01 -9.13 -9.43
CA PRO A 10 15.65 -9.86 -10.64
C PRO A 10 16.12 -11.32 -10.57
N ALA A 11 15.34 -12.24 -11.17
CA ALA A 11 15.62 -13.68 -11.25
C ALA A 11 15.89 -14.36 -9.90
N ARG A 12 15.41 -13.77 -8.79
CA ARG A 12 15.53 -14.32 -7.44
C ARG A 12 14.21 -14.18 -6.70
N ASN A 13 13.88 -15.17 -5.89
CA ASN A 13 12.73 -15.08 -4.99
C ASN A 13 13.03 -14.29 -3.70
N MET A 14 14.31 -14.08 -3.40
CA MET A 14 14.79 -13.33 -2.26
C MET A 14 15.21 -11.91 -2.65
N GLY A 15 15.40 -11.07 -1.64
CA GLY A 15 15.84 -9.70 -1.80
C GLY A 15 16.65 -9.21 -0.61
N LYS A 16 16.74 -7.89 -0.51
CA LYS A 16 17.26 -7.18 0.66
C LYS A 16 16.14 -6.37 1.31
N ALA A 17 16.12 -6.29 2.63
CA ALA A 17 15.21 -5.42 3.37
C ALA A 17 15.96 -4.52 4.35
N LEU A 18 15.55 -3.24 4.39
CA LEU A 18 15.90 -2.30 5.43
C LEU A 18 14.70 -2.19 6.36
N ILE A 19 14.85 -2.63 7.61
CA ILE A 19 13.79 -2.60 8.63
C ILE A 19 14.24 -1.72 9.79
N ALA A 20 13.31 -0.99 10.41
CA ALA A 20 13.65 -0.01 11.46
C ALA A 20 14.41 -0.62 12.67
N ALA A 21 14.25 -1.92 12.92
CA ALA A 21 14.88 -2.62 14.05
C ALA A 21 16.29 -3.18 13.72
N ALA A 22 16.77 -3.06 12.48
CA ALA A 22 18.05 -3.61 12.06
C ALA A 22 18.99 -2.53 11.52
N MET A 23 20.30 -2.71 11.76
CA MET A 23 21.31 -1.87 11.13
C MET A 23 21.60 -2.37 9.70
N GLY A 24 21.28 -1.53 8.72
CA GLY A 24 21.58 -1.80 7.31
C GLY A 24 20.64 -2.81 6.63
N TRP A 25 20.97 -3.11 5.38
CA TRP A 25 20.20 -4.01 4.52
C TRP A 25 20.47 -5.48 4.87
N GLN A 26 19.40 -6.23 5.15
CA GLN A 26 19.44 -7.65 5.51
C GLN A 26 18.88 -8.52 4.38
N ASP A 27 19.36 -9.75 4.23
CA ASP A 27 18.73 -10.71 3.32
C ASP A 27 17.30 -11.04 3.77
N THR A 28 16.39 -11.14 2.80
CA THR A 28 15.02 -11.59 3.08
C THR A 28 14.89 -13.09 2.89
N PRO A 29 13.98 -13.74 3.63
CA PRO A 29 13.41 -15.01 3.18
C PRO A 29 12.79 -14.90 1.78
N ASP A 30 12.42 -16.04 1.19
CA ASP A 30 11.70 -16.11 -0.08
C ASP A 30 10.41 -15.25 -0.01
N LEU A 31 10.33 -14.23 -0.86
CA LEU A 31 9.21 -13.29 -0.92
C LEU A 31 8.01 -13.85 -1.68
N THR A 32 8.13 -15.00 -2.35
CA THR A 32 7.05 -15.68 -3.05
C THR A 32 6.22 -16.60 -2.14
N ILE A 33 6.69 -16.84 -0.92
CA ILE A 33 6.09 -17.80 0.04
C ILE A 33 5.58 -17.08 1.30
N SER A 34 4.34 -17.41 1.70
CA SER A 34 3.70 -17.02 2.98
C SER A 34 3.97 -18.11 4.04
N PRO A 35 4.05 -17.82 5.37
CA PRO A 35 3.54 -16.62 6.06
C PRO A 35 4.57 -15.65 6.62
N ALA A 36 5.85 -16.03 6.72
CA ALA A 36 6.83 -15.31 7.54
C ALA A 36 7.89 -14.56 6.70
N ASN A 37 7.45 -13.72 5.76
CA ASN A 37 8.35 -12.78 5.08
C ASN A 37 7.91 -11.32 5.26
N VAL A 38 8.84 -10.38 5.05
CA VAL A 38 8.67 -8.94 5.31
C VAL A 38 7.62 -8.25 4.41
N VAL A 39 7.17 -8.90 3.33
CA VAL A 39 6.09 -8.45 2.45
C VAL A 39 4.77 -9.17 2.75
N ALA A 40 4.81 -10.49 2.96
CA ALA A 40 3.61 -11.30 3.19
C ALA A 40 2.95 -11.01 4.54
N LYS A 41 3.75 -10.82 5.60
CA LYS A 41 3.22 -10.62 6.95
C LYS A 41 2.37 -9.35 7.06
N PRO A 42 2.80 -8.17 6.57
CA PRO A 42 1.95 -6.98 6.52
C PRO A 42 0.67 -7.12 5.68
N LEU A 43 0.60 -8.13 4.79
CA LEU A 43 -0.54 -8.36 3.90
C LEU A 43 -1.45 -9.48 4.38
N GLU A 44 -1.22 -10.08 5.55
CA GLU A 44 -1.99 -11.25 6.02
C GLU A 44 -3.50 -10.99 6.08
N HIS A 45 -3.89 -9.76 6.43
CA HIS A 45 -5.29 -9.31 6.48
C HIS A 45 -5.77 -8.59 5.20
N VAL A 46 -4.95 -8.64 4.15
CA VAL A 46 -5.29 -8.21 2.80
C VAL A 46 -5.57 -9.43 1.93
N ILE A 47 -4.83 -10.52 2.16
CA ILE A 47 -4.99 -11.80 1.43
C ILE A 47 -6.08 -12.70 2.02
N ALA A 48 -6.51 -12.43 3.26
CA ALA A 48 -7.56 -13.15 3.97
C ALA A 48 -8.40 -12.16 4.78
N ALA A 49 -9.68 -12.49 4.99
CA ALA A 49 -10.60 -11.61 5.71
C ALA A 49 -10.20 -11.45 7.18
N ASN A 50 -10.42 -10.24 7.71
CA ASN A 50 -10.22 -9.91 9.11
C ASN A 50 -11.20 -8.82 9.53
N ASP A 51 -11.76 -8.92 10.74
CA ASP A 51 -12.77 -7.96 11.23
C ASP A 51 -12.14 -6.64 11.70
N ALA A 52 -10.89 -6.69 12.15
CA ALA A 52 -10.13 -5.56 12.66
C ALA A 52 -9.22 -4.89 11.61
N ASN A 53 -9.25 -5.31 10.35
CA ASN A 53 -8.47 -4.70 9.28
C ASN A 53 -9.33 -4.50 8.03
N LYS A 54 -9.40 -3.26 7.56
CA LYS A 54 -10.10 -2.83 6.35
C LYS A 54 -9.16 -2.03 5.48
N PHE A 55 -9.31 -2.13 4.16
CA PHE A 55 -8.32 -1.63 3.24
C PHE A 55 -8.87 -1.21 1.88
N ILE A 56 -8.11 -0.33 1.24
CA ILE A 56 -8.19 -0.03 -0.18
C ILE A 56 -6.98 -0.67 -0.85
N ALA A 57 -7.20 -1.42 -1.92
CA ALA A 57 -6.13 -1.91 -2.78
C ALA A 57 -6.23 -1.26 -4.17
N TYR A 58 -5.08 -0.78 -4.65
CA TYR A 58 -5.00 -0.07 -5.92
C TYR A 58 -3.82 -0.57 -6.74
N ASN A 59 -4.02 -0.71 -8.05
CA ASN A 59 -3.00 -1.19 -8.98
C ASN A 59 -3.43 -0.87 -10.41
N ASN A 60 -2.53 -0.38 -11.24
CA ASN A 60 -2.82 -0.14 -12.66
C ASN A 60 -2.89 -1.41 -13.51
N ILE A 61 -2.34 -2.52 -13.01
CA ILE A 61 -2.48 -3.86 -13.56
C ILE A 61 -2.98 -4.73 -12.41
N PRO A 62 -4.26 -4.64 -12.03
CA PRO A 62 -4.78 -5.39 -10.89
C PRO A 62 -4.82 -6.90 -11.19
N PRO A 63 -4.77 -7.75 -10.15
CA PRO A 63 -4.83 -9.20 -10.34
C PRO A 63 -6.13 -9.64 -11.02
N ASP A 64 -6.01 -10.59 -11.96
CA ASP A 64 -7.13 -11.27 -12.62
C ASP A 64 -8.12 -10.36 -13.40
N ILE A 65 -7.78 -9.09 -13.63
CA ILE A 65 -8.59 -8.17 -14.45
C ILE A 65 -7.76 -7.74 -15.68
N PRO A 66 -7.98 -8.37 -16.85
CA PRO A 66 -7.21 -8.07 -18.04
C PRO A 66 -7.65 -6.73 -18.67
N LYS A 67 -6.74 -6.11 -19.44
CA LYS A 67 -7.01 -4.98 -20.36
C LYS A 67 -7.51 -3.67 -19.71
N VAL A 68 -7.19 -3.43 -18.44
CA VAL A 68 -7.41 -2.13 -17.81
C VAL A 68 -6.51 -1.06 -18.46
N LYS A 69 -7.09 0.10 -18.80
CA LYS A 69 -6.34 1.31 -19.15
C LYS A 69 -6.46 2.34 -18.04
N THR A 70 -5.34 2.74 -17.46
CA THR A 70 -5.27 3.77 -16.42
C THR A 70 -4.36 4.91 -16.87
N LYS A 71 -4.48 6.08 -16.23
CA LYS A 71 -3.53 7.20 -16.39
C LYS A 71 -2.41 7.17 -15.34
N SER A 72 -2.51 6.24 -14.39
CA SER A 72 -1.60 6.09 -13.26
C SER A 72 -0.80 4.80 -13.35
N ASN A 73 0.44 4.81 -12.86
CA ASN A 73 1.26 3.60 -12.67
C ASN A 73 1.33 3.15 -11.20
N SER A 74 0.63 3.85 -10.31
CA SER A 74 0.68 3.64 -8.86
C SER A 74 0.05 2.31 -8.45
N LYS A 75 0.67 1.66 -7.45
CA LYS A 75 0.19 0.40 -6.87
C LYS A 75 0.46 0.36 -5.37
N GLY A 76 -0.45 -0.24 -4.63
CA GLY A 76 -0.31 -0.35 -3.19
C GLY A 76 -1.59 -0.73 -2.46
N VAL A 77 -1.49 -0.69 -1.14
CA VAL A 77 -2.59 -1.00 -0.22
C VAL A 77 -2.57 0.02 0.93
N LEU A 78 -3.71 0.62 1.21
CA LEU A 78 -3.93 1.48 2.38
C LEU A 78 -4.86 0.74 3.33
N MET A 79 -4.38 0.44 4.54
CA MET A 79 -5.06 -0.37 5.53
C MET A 79 -5.33 0.44 6.80
N MET A 80 -6.42 0.12 7.49
CA MET A 80 -6.77 0.67 8.80
C MET A 80 -7.55 -0.34 9.63
N ASN A 81 -7.41 -0.25 10.94
CA ASN A 81 -8.36 -0.81 11.87
C ASN A 81 -9.46 0.22 12.15
N PRO A 82 -10.73 -0.03 11.74
CA PRO A 82 -11.80 0.94 11.91
C PRO A 82 -12.17 1.18 13.39
N ASN A 83 -11.72 0.30 14.29
CA ASN A 83 -12.02 0.33 15.72
C ASN A 83 -10.87 0.89 16.57
N ALA A 84 -9.75 1.30 15.96
CA ALA A 84 -8.60 1.84 16.65
C ALA A 84 -8.10 3.12 15.98
N ALA A 85 -7.73 4.13 16.79
CA ALA A 85 -7.39 5.46 16.28
C ALA A 85 -6.05 5.50 15.50
N ASP A 86 -5.04 4.78 15.96
CA ASP A 86 -3.65 4.83 15.45
C ASP A 86 -3.15 3.47 14.96
N ASP A 87 -4.02 2.70 14.34
CA ASP A 87 -3.70 1.40 13.75
C ASP A 87 -4.00 1.42 12.26
N ALA A 88 -3.03 1.92 11.50
CA ALA A 88 -3.10 2.02 10.06
C ALA A 88 -1.74 1.75 9.42
N SER A 89 -1.77 1.27 8.19
CA SER A 89 -0.56 0.95 7.43
C SER A 89 -0.74 1.27 5.96
N TRP A 90 0.35 1.69 5.31
CA TRP A 90 0.37 1.99 3.90
C TRP A 90 1.54 1.27 3.24
N ILE A 91 1.21 0.48 2.20
CA ILE A 91 2.17 -0.24 1.39
C ILE A 91 2.15 0.34 -0.01
N VAL A 92 3.32 0.69 -0.53
CA VAL A 92 3.54 1.06 -1.94
C VAL A 92 4.44 0.01 -2.55
N HIS A 93 4.12 -0.46 -3.75
CA HIS A 93 4.93 -1.46 -4.44
C HIS A 93 4.97 -1.28 -5.95
N THR A 94 5.86 -2.02 -6.62
CA THR A 94 5.97 -2.00 -8.10
C THR A 94 5.39 -3.24 -8.79
N VAL A 95 4.95 -4.26 -8.05
CA VAL A 95 4.48 -5.55 -8.59
C VAL A 95 3.10 -5.45 -9.28
N PRO A 96 2.99 -5.66 -10.60
CA PRO A 96 1.69 -5.80 -11.28
C PRO A 96 1.03 -7.14 -10.91
N GLY A 97 -0.30 -7.20 -10.92
CA GLY A 97 -1.06 -8.41 -10.60
C GLY A 97 -1.07 -8.79 -9.11
N PHE A 98 -0.73 -7.85 -8.22
CA PHE A 98 -0.54 -8.08 -6.78
C PHE A 98 -1.11 -6.91 -5.93
N PRO A 99 -1.51 -7.16 -4.66
CA PRO A 99 -1.85 -8.46 -4.08
C PRO A 99 -3.22 -8.97 -4.55
N LYS A 100 -3.52 -10.26 -4.35
CA LYS A 100 -4.87 -10.80 -4.57
C LYS A 100 -5.74 -10.56 -3.33
N ALA A 101 -6.50 -9.47 -3.34
CA ALA A 101 -7.38 -9.09 -2.23
C ALA A 101 -8.33 -10.25 -1.85
N LEU A 102 -8.26 -10.68 -0.60
CA LEU A 102 -9.06 -11.75 0.03
C LEU A 102 -8.96 -13.12 -0.66
N ARG A 103 -7.91 -13.38 -1.45
CA ARG A 103 -7.77 -14.58 -2.29
C ARG A 103 -6.42 -15.29 -2.12
N GLY A 104 -5.83 -15.16 -0.94
CA GLY A 104 -4.56 -15.81 -0.60
C GLY A 104 -3.33 -15.08 -1.13
N TYR A 105 -2.17 -15.45 -0.59
CA TYR A 105 -0.88 -14.92 -1.03
C TYR A 105 -0.47 -15.58 -2.34
N ALA A 106 -0.28 -14.79 -3.38
CA ALA A 106 0.23 -15.26 -4.66
C ALA A 106 1.13 -14.18 -5.26
N PHE A 107 2.45 -14.41 -5.22
CA PHE A 107 3.39 -13.58 -5.96
C PHE A 107 3.32 -13.94 -7.45
N PRO A 108 3.13 -12.99 -8.37
CA PRO A 108 2.95 -13.30 -9.78
C PRO A 108 4.21 -13.95 -10.39
N PRO A 109 4.12 -15.14 -11.01
CA PRO A 109 5.29 -15.84 -11.55
C PRO A 109 6.05 -15.03 -12.61
N THR A 110 5.34 -14.25 -13.43
CA THR A 110 5.94 -13.38 -14.46
C THR A 110 6.79 -12.24 -13.90
N GLU A 111 6.67 -11.98 -12.59
CA GLU A 111 7.38 -10.92 -11.88
C GLU A 111 8.59 -11.44 -11.09
N ILE A 112 8.86 -12.76 -11.14
CA ILE A 112 10.07 -13.36 -10.52
C ILE A 112 11.33 -12.90 -11.26
N GLU A 113 11.30 -12.84 -12.58
CA GLU A 113 12.42 -12.40 -13.42
C GLU A 113 12.76 -10.90 -13.26
N LYS A 114 11.91 -10.13 -12.58
CA LYS A 114 12.04 -8.67 -12.45
C LYS A 114 12.39 -8.24 -11.04
N GLY A 115 13.02 -7.07 -10.96
CA GLY A 115 13.28 -6.40 -9.70
C GLY A 115 12.05 -5.63 -9.22
N HIS A 116 11.77 -5.68 -7.92
CA HIS A 116 10.60 -4.99 -7.34
C HIS A 116 10.93 -4.30 -6.02
N LEU A 117 10.29 -3.17 -5.79
CA LEU A 117 10.39 -2.40 -4.56
C LEU A 117 9.08 -2.48 -3.78
N PHE A 118 9.19 -2.60 -2.46
CA PHE A 118 8.12 -2.42 -1.50
C PHE A 118 8.54 -1.39 -0.46
N ILE A 119 7.61 -0.52 -0.09
CA ILE A 119 7.74 0.38 1.04
C ILE A 119 6.52 0.14 1.92
N CYS A 120 6.74 -0.32 3.15
CA CYS A 120 5.71 -0.62 4.14
C CYS A 120 5.84 0.36 5.30
N LEU A 121 4.80 1.16 5.56
CA LEU A 121 4.76 2.17 6.61
C LEU A 121 3.63 1.86 7.59
N THR A 122 3.91 1.87 8.89
CA THR A 122 2.86 2.05 9.90
C THR A 122 2.63 3.55 10.10
N ILE A 123 1.40 3.98 9.94
CA ILE A 123 0.99 5.39 9.95
C ILE A 123 -0.07 5.61 11.03
N LYS A 124 -0.20 6.84 11.49
CA LYS A 124 -1.33 7.23 12.35
C LYS A 124 -2.62 7.26 11.52
N GLY A 125 -3.77 6.98 12.15
CA GLY A 125 -5.06 7.04 11.45
C GLY A 125 -5.41 8.45 10.96
N SER A 126 -4.83 9.48 11.59
CA SER A 126 -4.93 10.89 11.19
C SER A 126 -4.27 11.20 9.85
N GLU A 127 -3.27 10.41 9.42
CA GLU A 127 -2.52 10.65 8.16
C GLU A 127 -3.25 10.12 6.92
N ILE A 128 -4.30 9.32 7.12
CA ILE A 128 -5.02 8.62 6.04
C ILE A 128 -5.63 9.60 5.04
N ASP A 129 -6.22 10.71 5.52
CA ASP A 129 -6.85 11.68 4.62
C ASP A 129 -5.79 12.45 3.79
N ALA A 130 -4.60 12.69 4.35
CA ALA A 130 -3.49 13.29 3.63
C ALA A 130 -2.94 12.35 2.54
N ILE A 131 -2.81 11.05 2.84
CA ILE A 131 -2.45 10.01 1.86
C ILE A 131 -3.53 9.90 0.79
N ALA A 132 -4.81 9.89 1.17
CA ALA A 132 -5.92 9.84 0.23
C ALA A 132 -5.89 11.02 -0.74
N MET A 133 -5.55 12.23 -0.27
CA MET A 133 -5.36 13.38 -1.16
C MET A 133 -4.24 13.16 -2.18
N ALA A 134 -3.10 12.62 -1.76
CA ALA A 134 -2.02 12.29 -2.69
C ALA A 134 -2.46 11.23 -3.71
N LEU A 135 -3.14 10.17 -3.26
CA LEU A 135 -3.68 9.14 -4.15
C LEU A 135 -4.71 9.71 -5.13
N ARG A 136 -5.55 10.67 -4.74
CA ARG A 136 -6.47 11.34 -5.67
C ARG A 136 -5.74 12.00 -6.84
N ILE A 137 -4.63 12.68 -6.56
CA ILE A 137 -3.80 13.29 -7.61
C ILE A 137 -3.16 12.19 -8.48
N ALA A 138 -2.67 11.11 -7.87
CA ALA A 138 -2.08 10.00 -8.60
C ALA A 138 -3.09 9.23 -9.46
N THR A 139 -4.41 9.42 -9.25
CA THR A 139 -5.51 8.76 -9.99
C THR A 139 -5.35 7.24 -10.17
N PRO A 140 -5.02 6.47 -9.12
CA PRO A 140 -4.82 5.04 -9.25
C PRO A 140 -6.15 4.32 -9.51
N LEU A 141 -6.09 3.15 -10.14
CA LEU A 141 -7.24 2.27 -10.18
C LEU A 141 -7.38 1.54 -8.84
N ILE A 142 -8.47 1.78 -8.13
CA ILE A 142 -8.89 1.00 -6.97
C ILE A 142 -9.66 -0.23 -7.44
N TYR A 143 -9.22 -1.42 -7.03
CA TYR A 143 -9.86 -2.69 -7.40
C TYR A 143 -10.47 -3.42 -6.18
N HIS A 144 -10.22 -2.93 -4.97
CA HIS A 144 -10.86 -3.41 -3.75
C HIS A 144 -10.99 -2.26 -2.74
N ASN A 145 -12.12 -2.21 -2.05
CA ASN A 145 -12.37 -1.35 -0.90
C ASN A 145 -13.40 -2.00 0.01
N ASP A 146 -13.04 -2.22 1.27
CA ASP A 146 -13.96 -2.66 2.33
C ASP A 146 -13.96 -1.73 3.55
N ILE A 147 -13.39 -0.52 3.42
CA ILE A 147 -13.42 0.49 4.48
C ILE A 147 -14.89 0.89 4.78
N PRO A 148 -15.34 0.85 6.05
CA PRO A 148 -16.72 1.18 6.40
C PRO A 148 -17.07 2.63 6.10
N ASP A 149 -18.33 2.88 5.75
CA ASP A 149 -18.85 4.21 5.42
C ASP A 149 -18.60 5.24 6.52
N ALA A 150 -18.63 4.85 7.80
CA ALA A 150 -18.32 5.75 8.92
C ALA A 150 -16.89 6.32 8.83
N GLN A 151 -15.92 5.49 8.42
CA GLN A 151 -14.52 5.90 8.24
C GLN A 151 -14.33 6.67 6.93
N ILE A 152 -15.07 6.33 5.88
CA ILE A 152 -15.05 7.06 4.60
C ILE A 152 -15.64 8.46 4.78
N ASN A 153 -16.82 8.56 5.40
CA ASN A 153 -17.56 9.81 5.53
C ASN A 153 -16.88 10.82 6.49
N SER A 154 -16.07 10.36 7.43
CA SER A 154 -15.28 11.23 8.31
C SER A 154 -14.02 11.80 7.64
N ARG A 155 -13.66 11.33 6.44
CA ARG A 155 -12.41 11.69 5.73
C ARG A 155 -12.71 12.19 4.32
N PRO A 156 -12.78 13.51 4.10
CA PRO A 156 -13.23 14.08 2.83
C PRO A 156 -12.43 13.63 1.60
N ASN A 157 -11.11 13.50 1.70
CA ASN A 157 -10.30 13.03 0.58
C ASN A 157 -10.41 11.53 0.37
N LEU A 158 -10.55 10.75 1.44
CA LEU A 158 -10.82 9.31 1.32
C LEU A 158 -12.15 9.04 0.61
N LYS A 159 -13.21 9.77 1.00
CA LYS A 159 -14.51 9.71 0.33
C LYS A 159 -14.42 9.99 -1.16
N LYS A 160 -13.76 11.09 -1.53
CA LYS A 160 -13.59 11.47 -2.94
C LYS A 160 -12.75 10.48 -3.72
N LEU A 161 -11.74 9.87 -3.08
CA LEU A 161 -10.91 8.83 -3.67
C LEU A 161 -11.73 7.58 -3.99
N VAL A 162 -12.48 7.06 -3.02
CA VAL A 162 -13.31 5.86 -3.17
C VAL A 162 -14.42 6.07 -4.20
N ASN A 163 -15.03 7.26 -4.22
CA ASN A 163 -16.08 7.61 -5.19
C ASN A 163 -15.54 7.84 -6.62
N GLY A 164 -14.22 7.80 -6.83
CA GLY A 164 -13.61 8.03 -8.14
C GLY A 164 -13.82 9.45 -8.66
N GLU A 165 -13.97 10.44 -7.78
CA GLU A 165 -14.18 11.83 -8.19
C GLU A 165 -12.98 12.35 -9.00
N SER A 166 -13.18 12.52 -10.30
CA SER A 166 -12.16 12.92 -11.26
C SER A 166 -11.89 14.44 -11.29
N ARG A 167 -12.76 15.23 -10.65
CA ARG A 167 -12.62 16.69 -10.60
C ARG A 167 -11.52 17.09 -9.62
N LEU A 168 -10.31 17.21 -10.14
CA LEU A 168 -9.17 17.81 -9.47
C LEU A 168 -9.05 19.27 -9.88
N THR A 169 -9.02 20.18 -8.91
CA THR A 169 -8.73 21.59 -9.14
C THR A 169 -7.21 21.79 -9.14
N PRO A 170 -6.64 22.56 -10.07
CA PRO A 170 -5.23 22.90 -10.05
C PRO A 170 -4.78 23.51 -8.70
N PRO A 171 -3.51 23.30 -8.29
CA PRO A 171 -2.47 22.59 -9.01
C PRO A 171 -2.67 21.05 -9.00
N LEU A 172 -2.40 20.40 -10.14
CA LEU A 172 -2.49 18.93 -10.29
C LEU A 172 -1.24 18.21 -9.76
N THR A 173 -0.49 18.87 -8.88
CA THR A 173 0.66 18.32 -8.18
C THR A 173 0.50 18.65 -6.71
N VAL A 174 0.74 17.68 -5.82
CA VAL A 174 0.67 17.91 -4.38
C VAL A 174 1.90 17.32 -3.69
N THR A 175 2.41 18.09 -2.72
CA THR A 175 3.38 17.62 -1.74
C THR A 175 2.66 17.47 -0.40
N ARG A 176 2.71 16.26 0.18
CA ARG A 176 2.15 15.99 1.51
C ARG A 176 3.22 15.43 2.42
N GLN A 177 3.28 15.94 3.64
CA GLN A 177 4.11 15.37 4.69
C GLN A 177 3.23 14.59 5.64
N ILE A 178 3.64 13.37 5.95
CA ILE A 178 3.00 12.49 6.93
C ILE A 178 4.03 12.01 7.95
N SER A 179 3.55 11.53 9.10
CA SER A 179 4.40 10.92 10.13
C SER A 179 4.05 9.44 10.34
N THR A 180 5.06 8.59 10.46
CA THR A 180 4.85 7.20 10.89
C THR A 180 4.39 7.14 12.36
N ALA A 181 3.71 6.06 12.76
CA ALA A 181 3.11 5.94 14.09
C ALA A 181 4.09 5.81 15.28
N ALA A 182 5.37 5.50 15.06
CA ALA A 182 6.33 5.36 16.17
C ALA A 182 6.54 6.68 16.95
N ALA A 183 6.93 6.56 18.22
CA ALA A 183 7.07 7.70 19.15
C ALA A 183 7.96 8.84 18.61
N ALA A 184 9.06 8.53 17.92
CA ALA A 184 9.94 9.54 17.29
C ALA A 184 9.44 10.02 15.92
N GLY A 185 8.49 9.32 15.28
CA GLY A 185 7.84 9.68 14.03
C GLY A 185 8.77 9.99 12.84
N LEU A 186 9.01 9.03 11.94
CA LEU A 186 9.68 9.33 10.68
C LEU A 186 8.78 10.22 9.80
N LYS A 187 9.33 11.35 9.35
CA LYS A 187 8.66 12.22 8.38
C LYS A 187 8.81 11.65 6.98
N VAL A 188 7.69 11.42 6.31
CA VAL A 188 7.64 10.96 4.92
C VAL A 188 7.04 12.06 4.08
N THR A 189 7.71 12.42 2.98
CA THR A 189 7.18 13.39 2.01
C THR A 189 6.69 12.65 0.77
N ILE A 190 5.42 12.85 0.45
CA ILE A 190 4.73 12.26 -0.70
C ILE A 190 4.64 13.32 -1.78
N TYR A 191 5.16 13.01 -2.96
CA TYR A 191 5.00 13.82 -4.16
C TYR A 191 4.04 13.11 -5.10
N SER A 192 2.97 13.76 -5.50
CA SER A 192 2.01 13.22 -6.47
C SER A 192 1.79 14.16 -7.64
N LYS A 193 1.63 13.57 -8.82
CA LYS A 193 1.35 14.21 -10.10
C LYS A 193 0.45 13.31 -10.95
#